data_AF-A0A6U6LAD8-F1
#
_entry.id   AF-A0A6U6LAD8-F1
#
_cell.length_a   1.000
_cell.length_b   1.000
_cell.length_c   1.000
_cell.angle_alpha   90.00
_cell.angle_beta   90.00
_cell.angle_gamma   90.00
#
_symmetry.space_group_name_H-M   'P 1'
#
loop_
_entity.id
_entity.type
_entity.pdbx_description
1 polymer ?
#
loop_
_entity_poly.entity_id
_entity_poly.type
_entity_poly.pdbx_seq_one_letter_code
_entity_poly.pdbx_strand_id
1 'polypeptide(L)'
;MTEYVAERYQNEGSGTLLPPRPEDRAKVRLFQELCGPSFAYLGILRAPSLEVLEVERAKLQDRLISLNTFLASSAACGPFLCGDQFTLAECYLSPFLQRSCSILPKREEFDLSEPPPLSLGSLHPLDICSELGLAHTDRWICGVLSRPSVQATCPLPEEMDSKKGKLLKRIARLSRRTV
;
A
#
# COMPACT_ATOMS: atom_id res chain seq x y z
N MET A 1 11.99 18.38 -3.61
CA MET A 1 12.16 18.69 -2.16
C MET A 1 12.75 17.50 -1.41
N THR A 2 12.23 16.28 -1.57
CA THR A 2 12.72 15.09 -0.84
C THR A 2 14.17 14.71 -1.16
N GLU A 3 14.59 14.73 -2.44
CA GLU A 3 15.99 14.48 -2.81
C GLU A 3 16.94 15.52 -2.16
N TYR A 4 16.57 16.80 -2.17
CA TYR A 4 17.37 17.86 -1.53
C TYR A 4 17.57 17.61 -0.03
N VAL A 5 16.52 17.21 0.70
CA VAL A 5 16.64 16.88 2.14
C VAL A 5 17.56 15.68 2.33
N ALA A 6 17.41 14.63 1.51
CA ALA A 6 18.27 13.44 1.59
C ALA A 6 19.75 13.76 1.34
N GLU A 7 20.05 14.65 0.38
CA GLU A 7 21.43 15.07 0.08
C GLU A 7 21.99 16.01 1.14
N ARG A 8 21.20 17.02 1.56
CA ARG A 8 21.63 18.07 2.49
C ARG A 8 21.96 17.54 3.88
N TYR A 9 21.26 16.49 4.31
CA TYR A 9 21.36 15.90 5.64
C TYR A 9 21.91 14.46 5.64
N GLN A 10 22.58 14.04 4.56
CA GLN A 10 23.11 12.67 4.43
C GLN A 10 24.07 12.24 5.55
N ASN A 11 24.69 13.21 6.24
CA ASN A 11 25.63 12.98 7.35
C ASN A 11 24.98 13.09 8.74
N GLU A 12 23.69 13.41 8.83
CA GLU A 12 22.97 13.68 10.08
C GLU A 12 22.01 12.53 10.45
N GLY A 13 22.53 11.29 10.52
CA GLY A 13 21.73 10.13 10.92
C GLY A 13 22.43 8.78 10.72
N SER A 14 21.76 7.70 11.10
CA SER A 14 22.30 6.33 11.03
C SER A 14 22.19 5.66 9.66
N GLY A 15 21.70 6.35 8.61
CA GLY A 15 21.62 5.79 7.27
C GLY A 15 21.30 6.80 6.17
N THR A 16 21.77 6.53 4.95
CA THR A 16 21.52 7.36 3.77
C THR A 16 20.23 6.91 3.05
N LEU A 17 19.36 7.86 2.72
CA LEU A 17 18.12 7.59 1.96
C LEU A 17 18.37 7.47 0.45
N LEU A 18 19.51 7.98 -0.02
CA LEU A 18 19.96 7.83 -1.39
C LEU A 18 21.07 6.78 -1.42
N PRO A 19 20.94 5.74 -2.24
CA PRO A 19 22.01 4.76 -2.40
C PRO A 19 23.25 5.42 -3.03
N PRO A 20 24.47 4.96 -2.72
CA PRO A 20 25.70 5.58 -3.19
C PRO A 20 25.90 5.40 -4.70
N ARG A 21 25.42 4.27 -5.23
CA ARG A 21 25.57 3.86 -6.63
C ARG A 21 24.55 4.56 -7.54
N PRO A 22 24.98 5.16 -8.67
CA PRO A 22 24.06 5.81 -9.61
C PRO A 22 22.95 4.90 -10.14
N GLU A 23 23.26 3.63 -10.40
CA GLU A 23 22.33 2.61 -10.86
C GLU A 23 21.19 2.37 -9.86
N ASP A 24 21.51 2.30 -8.57
CA ASP A 24 20.52 2.15 -7.51
C ASP A 24 19.66 3.41 -7.35
N ARG A 25 20.23 4.61 -7.56
CA ARG A 25 19.46 5.86 -7.58
C ARG A 25 18.48 5.89 -8.75
N ALA A 26 18.91 5.45 -9.93
CA ALA A 26 18.03 5.34 -11.09
C ALA A 26 16.89 4.35 -10.83
N LYS A 27 17.19 3.21 -10.19
CA LYS A 27 16.20 2.21 -9.76
C LYS A 27 15.18 2.79 -8.76
N VAL A 28 15.63 3.57 -7.78
CA VAL A 28 14.73 4.26 -6.83
C VAL A 28 13.77 5.20 -7.56
N ARG A 29 14.27 5.99 -8.52
CA ARG A 29 13.44 6.92 -9.30
C ARG A 29 12.44 6.17 -10.19
N LEU A 30 12.91 5.13 -10.88
CA LEU A 30 12.06 4.27 -11.71
C LEU A 30 10.95 3.61 -10.88
N PHE A 31 11.28 3.14 -9.67
CA PHE A 31 10.30 2.58 -8.75
C PHE A 31 9.23 3.62 -8.36
N GLN A 32 9.62 4.85 -8.03
CA GLN A 32 8.67 5.91 -7.69
C GLN A 32 7.73 6.23 -8.86
N GLU A 33 8.26 6.27 -10.08
CA GLU A 33 7.49 6.53 -11.30
C GLU A 33 6.48 5.41 -11.58
N LEU A 34 6.94 4.15 -11.56
CA LEU A 34 6.09 3.01 -11.93
C LEU A 34 5.15 2.56 -10.81
N CYS A 35 5.59 2.62 -9.55
CA CYS A 35 4.86 2.07 -8.41
C CYS A 35 4.10 3.13 -7.60
N GLY A 36 4.23 4.43 -7.94
CA GLY A 36 3.47 5.52 -7.32
C GLY A 36 1.96 5.26 -7.19
N PRO A 37 1.29 4.76 -8.24
CA PRO A 37 -0.14 4.46 -8.19
C PRO A 37 -0.52 3.18 -7.43
N SER A 38 0.44 2.37 -6.97
CA SER A 38 0.15 1.00 -6.49
C SER A 38 -0.76 0.94 -5.28
N PHE A 39 -0.72 1.98 -4.44
CA PHE A 39 -1.60 2.10 -3.27
C PHE A 39 -2.66 3.20 -3.44
N ALA A 40 -3.03 3.56 -4.67
CA ALA A 40 -4.10 4.54 -4.87
C ALA A 40 -5.47 3.88 -4.61
N TYR A 41 -6.08 4.22 -3.48
CA TYR A 41 -7.32 3.62 -2.96
C TYR A 41 -8.56 4.53 -3.10
N LEU A 42 -8.40 5.75 -3.63
CA LEU A 42 -9.51 6.72 -3.73
C LEU A 42 -10.64 6.23 -4.64
N GLY A 43 -10.36 5.43 -5.67
CA GLY A 43 -11.37 4.82 -6.53
C GLY A 43 -12.30 3.90 -5.75
N ILE A 44 -11.72 3.01 -4.92
CA ILE A 44 -12.45 2.17 -3.96
C ILE A 44 -13.30 3.04 -3.03
N LEU A 45 -12.73 4.12 -2.47
CA LEU A 45 -13.46 5.05 -1.60
C LEU A 45 -14.53 5.89 -2.30
N ARG A 46 -14.63 5.88 -3.63
CA ARG A 46 -15.59 6.68 -4.40
C ARG A 46 -16.52 5.85 -5.27
N ALA A 47 -16.36 4.53 -5.31
CA ALA A 47 -17.19 3.62 -6.08
C ALA A 47 -18.70 3.84 -5.79
N PRO A 48 -19.52 4.17 -6.81
CA PRO A 48 -20.94 4.45 -6.65
C PRO A 48 -21.81 3.18 -6.60
N SER A 49 -21.26 2.02 -6.98
CA SER A 49 -21.94 0.73 -7.03
C SER A 49 -20.96 -0.41 -6.68
N LEU A 50 -21.48 -1.62 -6.49
CA LEU A 50 -20.66 -2.80 -6.22
C LEU A 50 -19.82 -3.20 -7.44
N GLU A 51 -20.37 -3.09 -8.64
CA GLU A 51 -19.68 -3.43 -9.87
C GLU A 51 -18.46 -2.52 -10.08
N VAL A 52 -18.61 -1.21 -9.82
CA VAL A 52 -17.47 -0.27 -9.88
C VAL A 52 -16.47 -0.56 -8.75
N LEU A 53 -16.94 -0.97 -7.58
CA LEU A 53 -16.06 -1.33 -6.46
C LEU A 53 -15.20 -2.56 -6.80
N GLU A 54 -15.78 -3.57 -7.44
CA GLU A 54 -15.07 -4.75 -7.92
C GLU A 54 -14.03 -4.40 -8.99
N VAL A 55 -14.37 -3.51 -9.93
CA VAL A 55 -13.43 -3.00 -10.93
C VAL A 55 -12.26 -2.27 -10.26
N GLU A 56 -12.51 -1.41 -9.27
CA GLU A 56 -11.45 -0.71 -8.55
C GLU A 56 -10.61 -1.65 -7.68
N ARG A 57 -11.21 -2.73 -7.14
CA ARG A 57 -10.48 -3.81 -6.46
C ARG A 57 -9.56 -4.55 -7.42
N ALA A 58 -10.04 -4.92 -8.61
CA ALA A 58 -9.23 -5.59 -9.62
C ALA A 58 -8.03 -4.72 -10.04
N LYS A 59 -8.25 -3.41 -10.24
CA LYS A 59 -7.14 -2.46 -10.50
C LYS A 59 -6.11 -2.42 -9.37
N LEU A 60 -6.54 -2.51 -8.11
CA LEU A 60 -5.61 -2.59 -6.98
C LEU A 60 -4.80 -3.90 -7.04
N GLN A 61 -5.44 -5.04 -7.32
CA GLN A 61 -4.76 -6.34 -7.49
C GLN A 61 -3.70 -6.28 -8.59
N ASP A 62 -4.04 -5.78 -9.78
CA ASP A 62 -3.11 -5.67 -10.92
C ASP A 62 -1.88 -4.83 -10.57
N ARG A 63 -2.06 -3.74 -9.83
CA ARG A 63 -0.96 -2.89 -9.39
C ARG A 63 -0.09 -3.55 -8.33
N LEU A 64 -0.68 -4.31 -7.40
CA LEU A 64 0.09 -5.09 -6.42
C LEU A 64 0.87 -6.22 -7.10
N ILE A 65 0.32 -6.86 -8.13
CA ILE A 65 1.02 -7.82 -8.98
C ILE A 65 2.20 -7.16 -9.71
N SER A 66 1.98 -5.98 -10.29
CA SER A 66 3.03 -5.21 -10.97
C SER A 66 4.15 -4.82 -10.01
N LEU A 67 3.80 -4.35 -8.80
CA LEU A 67 4.75 -4.06 -7.73
C LEU A 67 5.52 -5.31 -7.31
N ASN A 68 4.84 -6.45 -7.15
CA ASN A 68 5.49 -7.71 -6.78
C ASN A 68 6.51 -8.14 -7.83
N THR A 69 6.14 -7.99 -9.11
CA THR A 69 7.02 -8.31 -10.25
C THR A 69 8.25 -7.40 -10.26
N PHE A 70 8.06 -6.10 -10.01
CA PHE A 70 9.17 -5.15 -9.91
C PHE A 70 10.09 -5.49 -8.74
N LEU A 71 9.53 -5.77 -7.55
CA LEU A 71 10.31 -6.13 -6.36
C LEU A 71 11.06 -7.45 -6.53
N ALA A 72 10.44 -8.44 -7.18
CA ALA A 72 11.06 -9.73 -7.45
C ALA A 72 12.27 -9.62 -8.40
N SER A 73 12.15 -8.84 -9.49
CA SER A 73 13.27 -8.60 -10.42
C SER A 73 14.38 -7.73 -9.82
N SER A 74 14.02 -6.96 -8.80
CA SER A 74 14.89 -6.03 -8.10
C SER A 74 15.55 -6.62 -6.84
N ALA A 75 15.22 -7.85 -6.46
CA ALA A 75 15.48 -8.37 -5.13
C ALA A 75 16.99 -8.53 -4.84
N ALA A 76 17.58 -7.54 -4.17
CA ALA A 76 18.68 -7.78 -3.25
C ALA A 76 18.12 -8.44 -1.98
N CYS A 77 18.95 -9.16 -1.22
CA CYS A 77 18.50 -9.73 0.06
C CYS A 77 18.01 -8.62 1.00
N GLY A 78 16.78 -8.76 1.52
CA GLY A 78 16.17 -7.83 2.47
C GLY A 78 14.71 -7.49 2.15
N PRO A 79 14.06 -6.67 2.98
CA PRO A 79 12.66 -6.29 2.81
C PRO A 79 12.43 -5.05 1.92
N PHE A 80 13.47 -4.29 1.56
CA PHE A 80 13.34 -3.02 0.82
C PHE A 80 13.83 -3.14 -0.62
N LEU A 81 13.58 -2.10 -1.42
CA LEU A 81 13.96 -2.04 -2.84
C LEU A 81 15.46 -2.27 -3.08
N CYS A 82 16.27 -1.76 -2.15
CA CYS A 82 17.73 -1.86 -2.15
C CYS A 82 18.22 -2.85 -1.08
N GLY A 83 17.48 -3.95 -0.87
CA GLY A 83 17.82 -4.99 0.10
C GLY A 83 17.47 -4.57 1.52
N ASP A 84 18.46 -4.47 2.41
CA ASP A 84 18.25 -4.01 3.79
C ASP A 84 18.28 -2.48 3.93
N GLN A 85 18.64 -1.76 2.87
CA GLN A 85 18.66 -0.30 2.87
C GLN A 85 17.27 0.26 2.54
N PHE A 86 16.70 1.01 3.48
CA PHE A 86 15.51 1.81 3.26
C PHE A 86 15.88 3.14 2.60
N THR A 87 15.19 3.47 1.52
CA THR A 87 15.55 4.58 0.64
C THR A 87 14.40 5.55 0.44
N LEU A 88 14.61 6.54 -0.44
CA LEU A 88 13.55 7.41 -0.92
C LEU A 88 12.41 6.66 -1.62
N ALA A 89 12.63 5.43 -2.12
CA ALA A 89 11.57 4.62 -2.71
C ALA A 89 10.46 4.33 -1.67
N GLU A 90 10.88 3.83 -0.50
CA GLU A 90 9.95 3.53 0.59
C GLU A 90 9.38 4.80 1.22
N CYS A 91 10.19 5.86 1.43
CA CYS A 91 9.69 7.15 1.92
C CYS A 91 8.56 7.71 1.06
N TYR A 92 8.65 7.54 -0.26
CA TYR A 92 7.67 8.05 -1.20
C TYR A 92 6.32 7.33 -1.08
N LEU A 93 6.34 6.00 -0.96
CA LEU A 93 5.12 5.20 -0.91
C LEU A 93 4.54 5.00 0.50
N SER A 94 5.35 5.10 1.55
CA SER A 94 4.91 4.77 2.91
C SER A 94 3.65 5.50 3.37
N PRO A 95 3.40 6.79 3.07
CA PRO A 95 2.18 7.46 3.52
C PRO A 95 0.91 6.94 2.81
N PHE A 96 1.05 6.47 1.56
CA PHE A 96 -0.06 5.88 0.82
C PHE A 96 -0.33 4.46 1.29
N LEU A 97 0.74 3.69 1.52
CA LEU A 97 0.68 2.36 2.07
C LEU A 97 -0.02 2.35 3.43
N GLN A 98 0.46 3.16 4.39
CA GLN A 98 -0.13 3.27 5.73
C GLN A 98 -1.63 3.55 5.66
N ARG A 99 -2.02 4.59 4.91
CA ARG A 99 -3.43 4.95 4.79
C ARG A 99 -4.26 3.86 4.11
N SER A 100 -3.72 3.21 3.08
CA SER A 100 -4.42 2.12 2.41
C SER A 100 -4.68 0.93 3.34
N CYS A 101 -3.68 0.51 4.13
CA CYS A 101 -3.84 -0.59 5.08
C CYS A 101 -4.74 -0.20 6.27
N SER A 102 -4.71 1.05 6.72
CA SER A 102 -5.58 1.49 7.82
C SER A 102 -7.03 1.71 7.39
N ILE A 103 -7.29 2.16 6.15
CA ILE A 103 -8.64 2.52 5.70
C ILE A 103 -9.35 1.36 5.01
N LEU A 104 -8.65 0.55 4.23
CA LEU A 104 -9.27 -0.53 3.46
C LEU A 104 -9.55 -1.74 4.37
N PRO A 105 -10.80 -2.23 4.39
CA PRO A 105 -11.19 -3.27 5.32
C PRO A 105 -10.68 -4.63 4.89
N LYS A 106 -10.38 -5.46 5.88
CA LYS A 106 -10.17 -6.89 5.72
C LYS A 106 -11.48 -7.61 5.46
N ARG A 107 -11.38 -8.87 5.02
CA ARG A 107 -12.56 -9.68 4.71
C ARG A 107 -13.46 -9.91 5.93
N GLU A 108 -12.87 -10.12 7.09
CA GLU A 108 -13.58 -10.34 8.36
C GLU A 108 -14.27 -9.09 8.92
N GLU A 109 -13.92 -7.89 8.42
CA GLU A 109 -14.52 -6.63 8.85
C GLU A 109 -15.83 -6.32 8.09
N PHE A 110 -16.15 -7.09 7.04
CA PHE A 110 -17.46 -7.01 6.41
C PHE A 110 -18.50 -7.67 7.33
N ASP A 111 -19.58 -6.94 7.62
CA ASP A 111 -20.69 -7.44 8.44
C ASP A 111 -21.30 -8.69 7.79
N LEU A 112 -21.14 -9.84 8.44
CA LEU A 112 -21.60 -11.16 7.98
C LEU A 112 -23.09 -11.40 8.25
N SER A 113 -23.79 -10.46 8.90
CA SER A 113 -25.23 -10.60 9.17
C SER A 113 -26.08 -10.64 7.88
N GLU A 114 -25.57 -10.06 6.80
CA GLU A 114 -26.01 -10.32 5.43
C GLU A 114 -24.80 -10.86 4.67
N PRO A 115 -24.91 -11.99 3.94
CA PRO A 115 -23.77 -12.49 3.18
C PRO A 115 -23.30 -11.36 2.24
N PRO A 116 -22.04 -10.90 2.36
CA PRO A 116 -21.51 -10.00 1.34
C PRO A 116 -21.66 -10.69 -0.01
N PRO A 117 -21.80 -9.94 -1.11
CA PRO A 117 -21.74 -10.54 -2.43
C PRO A 117 -20.53 -11.46 -2.45
N LEU A 118 -20.73 -12.76 -2.70
CA LEU A 118 -19.69 -13.80 -2.59
C LEU A 118 -18.44 -13.46 -3.43
N SER A 119 -18.55 -12.49 -4.34
CA SER A 119 -17.51 -11.92 -5.20
C SER A 119 -16.59 -10.88 -4.55
N LEU A 120 -17.02 -10.14 -3.52
CA LEU A 120 -16.24 -9.04 -2.96
C LEU A 120 -15.23 -9.59 -1.92
N GLY A 121 -14.06 -10.03 -2.40
CA GLY A 121 -12.93 -10.45 -1.55
C GLY A 121 -12.35 -9.32 -0.68
N SER A 122 -11.23 -9.57 0.00
CA SER A 122 -10.62 -8.52 0.86
C SER A 122 -10.23 -7.29 0.04
N LEU A 123 -10.36 -6.10 0.65
CA LEU A 123 -9.83 -4.84 0.11
C LEU A 123 -8.49 -4.47 0.75
N HIS A 124 -8.12 -5.15 1.84
CA HIS A 124 -6.91 -4.87 2.59
C HIS A 124 -5.66 -5.34 1.81
N PRO A 125 -4.64 -4.49 1.58
CA PRO A 125 -3.51 -4.83 0.72
C PRO A 125 -2.75 -6.10 1.11
N LEU A 126 -2.52 -6.36 2.40
CA LEU A 126 -1.82 -7.57 2.87
C LEU A 126 -2.63 -8.84 2.61
N ASP A 127 -3.95 -8.79 2.78
CA ASP A 127 -4.82 -9.92 2.54
C ASP A 127 -4.82 -10.27 1.04
N ILE A 128 -4.90 -9.23 0.19
CA ILE A 128 -4.78 -9.40 -1.27
C ILE A 128 -3.43 -10.02 -1.64
N CYS A 129 -2.34 -9.60 -0.99
CA CYS A 129 -1.02 -10.19 -1.24
C CYS A 129 -0.99 -11.67 -0.84
N SER A 130 -1.59 -12.04 0.29
CA SER A 130 -1.72 -13.43 0.73
C SER A 130 -2.59 -14.26 -0.22
N GLU A 131 -3.76 -13.74 -0.62
CA GLU A 131 -4.68 -14.38 -1.58
C GLU A 131 -4.02 -14.67 -2.94
N LEU A 132 -3.16 -13.76 -3.42
CA LEU A 132 -2.52 -13.84 -4.73
C LEU A 132 -1.07 -14.39 -4.70
N GLY A 133 -0.55 -14.75 -3.52
CA GLY A 133 0.82 -15.26 -3.37
C GLY A 133 1.93 -14.23 -3.68
N LEU A 134 1.69 -12.94 -3.41
CA LEU A 134 2.61 -11.84 -3.70
C LEU A 134 3.68 -11.67 -2.61
N ALA A 135 4.51 -12.68 -2.41
CA ALA A 135 5.45 -12.76 -1.28
C ALA A 135 6.46 -11.61 -1.18
N HIS A 136 6.90 -11.03 -2.30
CA HIS A 136 7.85 -9.91 -2.28
C HIS A 136 7.16 -8.62 -1.85
N THR A 137 5.96 -8.35 -2.37
CA THR A 137 5.16 -7.20 -1.95
C THR A 137 4.74 -7.33 -0.49
N ASP A 138 4.30 -8.51 -0.04
CA ASP A 138 3.92 -8.76 1.36
C ASP A 138 5.06 -8.43 2.33
N ARG A 139 6.25 -9.00 2.07
CA ARG A 139 7.47 -8.73 2.86
C ARG A 139 7.83 -7.25 2.85
N TRP A 140 7.74 -6.61 1.69
CA TRP A 140 8.06 -5.19 1.55
C TRP A 140 7.08 -4.31 2.33
N ILE A 141 5.77 -4.57 2.24
CA ILE A 141 4.76 -3.86 3.02
C ILE A 141 5.04 -4.00 4.52
N CYS A 142 5.28 -5.23 4.99
CA CYS A 142 5.57 -5.49 6.39
C CYS A 142 6.83 -4.74 6.85
N GLY A 143 7.92 -4.79 6.08
CA GLY A 143 9.16 -4.10 6.41
C GLY A 143 9.03 -2.57 6.44
N VAL A 144 8.25 -1.99 5.53
CA VAL A 144 7.98 -0.54 5.52
C VAL A 144 7.14 -0.15 6.73
N LEU A 145 6.07 -0.88 7.02
CA LEU A 145 5.16 -0.57 8.13
C LEU A 145 5.78 -0.84 9.51
N SER A 146 6.77 -1.74 9.62
CA SER A 146 7.49 -1.99 10.87
C SER A 146 8.55 -0.94 11.19
N ARG A 147 8.86 -0.01 10.28
CA ARG A 147 9.93 0.97 10.50
C ARG A 147 9.49 2.02 11.52
N PRO A 148 10.30 2.31 12.56
CA PRO A 148 9.93 3.28 13.60
C PRO A 148 9.58 4.66 13.05
N SER A 149 10.32 5.15 12.05
CA SER A 149 10.05 6.45 11.42
C SER A 149 8.71 6.49 10.69
N VAL A 150 8.26 5.36 10.13
CA VAL A 150 6.97 5.24 9.44
C VAL A 150 5.86 5.22 10.48
N GLN A 151 5.99 4.39 11.52
CA GLN A 151 5.03 4.31 12.63
C GLN A 151 4.85 5.66 13.34
N ALA A 152 5.94 6.38 13.60
CA ALA A 152 5.91 7.68 14.27
C ALA A 152 5.19 8.78 13.46
N THR A 153 5.09 8.62 12.13
CA THR A 153 4.40 9.58 11.24
C THR A 153 3.03 9.07 10.79
N CYS A 154 2.55 7.95 11.33
CA CYS A 154 1.24 7.41 11.00
C CYS A 154 0.14 8.39 11.46
N PRO A 155 -0.92 8.62 10.66
CA PRO A 155 -2.10 9.32 11.14
C PRO A 155 -2.69 8.66 12.39
N LEU A 156 -3.37 9.45 13.23
CA LEU A 156 -4.00 8.94 14.44
C LEU A 156 -5.00 7.81 14.11
N PRO A 157 -5.01 6.69 14.85
CA PRO A 157 -5.90 5.55 14.60
C PRO A 157 -7.37 5.97 14.49
N GLU A 158 -7.84 6.84 15.38
CA GLU A 158 -9.22 7.33 15.41
C GLU A 158 -9.68 7.97 14.09
N GLU A 159 -8.79 8.72 13.43
CA GLU A 159 -9.10 9.33 12.14
C GLU A 159 -9.24 8.30 11.02
N MET A 160 -8.40 7.24 11.05
CA MET A 160 -8.42 6.17 10.07
C MET A 160 -9.64 5.26 10.28
N ASP A 161 -9.96 4.93 11.54
CA ASP A 161 -11.11 4.11 11.92
C ASP A 161 -12.43 4.79 11.54
N SER A 162 -12.52 6.12 11.73
CA SER A 162 -13.68 6.90 11.27
C SER A 162 -13.87 6.80 9.75
N LYS A 163 -12.78 6.82 8.97
CA LYS A 163 -12.83 6.68 7.50
C LYS A 163 -13.19 5.25 7.09
N LYS A 164 -12.59 4.23 7.71
CA LYS A 164 -12.93 2.81 7.49
C LYS A 164 -14.40 2.54 7.80
N GLY A 165 -14.90 3.00 8.95
CA GLY A 165 -16.30 2.82 9.34
C GLY A 165 -17.29 3.44 8.36
N LYS A 166 -16.96 4.62 7.80
CA LYS A 166 -17.76 5.25 6.72
C LYS A 166 -17.77 4.41 5.44
N LEU A 167 -16.63 3.82 5.08
CA LEU A 167 -16.52 2.92 3.92
C LEU A 167 -17.35 1.65 4.12
N LEU A 168 -17.21 0.97 5.27
CA LEU A 168 -17.99 -0.23 5.61
C LEU A 168 -19.51 0.02 5.55
N LYS A 169 -19.98 1.09 6.20
CA LYS A 169 -21.39 1.52 6.15
C LYS A 169 -21.88 1.79 4.72
N ARG A 170 -20.99 2.26 3.84
CA ARG A 170 -21.34 2.46 2.43
C ARG A 170 -21.42 1.14 1.69
N ILE A 171 -20.46 0.23 1.84
CA ILE A 171 -20.48 -1.09 1.19
C ILE A 171 -21.75 -1.86 1.57
N ALA A 172 -22.15 -1.81 2.85
CA ALA A 172 -23.41 -2.39 3.32
C ALA A 172 -24.67 -1.73 2.68
N ARG A 173 -24.60 -0.45 2.31
CA ARG A 173 -25.69 0.21 1.57
C ARG A 173 -25.70 -0.14 0.09
N LEU A 174 -24.53 -0.32 -0.53
CA LEU A 174 -24.42 -0.73 -1.93
C LEU A 174 -24.96 -2.15 -2.12
N SER A 175 -24.64 -3.07 -1.20
CA SER A 175 -25.09 -4.47 -1.27
C SER A 175 -26.62 -4.62 -1.22
N ARG A 176 -27.31 -3.77 -0.46
CA ARG A 176 -28.78 -3.78 -0.37
C ARG A 176 -29.52 -3.23 -1.60
N ARG A 177 -28.82 -2.61 -2.55
CA ARG A 177 -29.43 -2.05 -3.78
C ARG A 177 -29.39 -3.00 -4.98
N THR A 178 -28.62 -4.08 -4.87
CA THR A 178 -28.39 -5.02 -5.97
C THR A 178 -29.33 -6.24 -5.89
N VAL A 179 -30.14 -6.35 -4.83
CA VAL A 179 -31.24 -7.32 -4.67
C VAL A 179 -32.56 -6.65 -5.06
#